data_AF-A0A2V8CM72-F1
#
_entry.id   AF-A0A2V8CM72-F1
#
_cell.length_a   1.000
_cell.length_b   1.000
_cell.length_c   1.000
_cell.angle_alpha   90.00
_cell.angle_beta   90.00
_cell.angle_gamma   90.00
#
_symmetry.space_group_name_H-M   'P 1'
#
loop_
_entity.id
_entity.type
_entity.pdbx_description
1 polymer ?
#
loop_
_entity_poly.entity_id
_entity_poly.type
_entity_poly.pdbx_seq_one_letter_code
_entity_poly.pdbx_strand_id
1 'polypeptide(L)'
;MLYVRTADQPAIHRLHEYAANAATATGSAPPPGPPRPPLPEIAGVTRYSAPLGLMFRARNGLPAISPPWSEIVAYDLNEGTIKWRAPLGSVRALVEKGITNTGNAQRVHRNGPVVTAGGLIFIGTNADGTVRAFDKDTGKVLWERRLD
;
A
#
# COMPACT_ATOMS: atom_id res chain seq x y z
N MET A 1 15.31 7.51 -23.37
CA MET A 1 14.29 6.92 -22.48
C MET A 1 14.56 5.43 -22.39
N LEU A 2 14.99 4.95 -21.22
CA LEU A 2 15.39 3.55 -21.02
C LEU A 2 14.32 2.84 -20.19
N TYR A 3 14.02 1.59 -20.56
CA TYR A 3 13.10 0.73 -19.84
C TYR A 3 13.85 -0.49 -19.32
N VAL A 4 13.66 -0.80 -18.04
CA VAL A 4 14.18 -2.04 -17.44
C VAL A 4 13.01 -2.96 -17.12
N ARG A 5 13.10 -4.20 -17.58
CA ARG A 5 12.21 -5.29 -17.20
C ARG A 5 12.94 -6.14 -16.17
N THR A 6 12.50 -6.10 -14.93
CA THR A 6 13.02 -6.97 -13.87
C THR A 6 12.35 -8.35 -13.96
N ALA A 7 13.13 -9.42 -13.85
CA ALA A 7 12.61 -10.79 -13.86
C ALA A 7 11.89 -11.12 -12.54
N ASP A 8 12.40 -10.59 -11.42
CA ASP A 8 11.92 -10.91 -10.06
C ASP A 8 10.70 -10.08 -9.63
N GLN A 9 10.45 -8.95 -10.30
CA GLN A 9 9.22 -8.18 -10.21
C GLN A 9 8.82 -7.79 -11.62
N PRO A 10 7.75 -8.33 -12.22
CA PRO A 10 7.34 -8.00 -13.57
C PRO A 10 6.87 -6.55 -13.62
N ALA A 11 7.83 -5.65 -13.77
CA ALA A 11 7.67 -4.22 -13.71
C ALA A 11 8.51 -3.58 -14.80
N ILE A 12 7.88 -2.69 -15.56
CA ILE A 12 8.57 -1.85 -16.54
C ILE A 12 8.81 -0.50 -15.86
N HIS A 13 10.05 -0.27 -15.44
CA HIS A 13 10.45 1.02 -14.89
C HIS A 13 10.94 1.94 -16.00
N ARG A 14 10.35 3.12 -16.10
CA ARG A 14 10.87 4.20 -16.94
C ARG A 14 12.01 4.89 -16.19
N LEU A 15 13.20 4.81 -16.76
CA LEU A 15 14.38 5.49 -16.25
C LEU A 15 14.54 6.86 -16.90
N HIS A 16 14.72 7.87 -16.05
CA HIS A 16 15.09 9.22 -16.43
C HIS A 16 16.53 9.46 -15.98
N GLU A 17 17.36 10.08 -16.83
CA GLU A 17 18.68 10.53 -16.38
C GLU A 17 18.52 11.44 -15.17
N TYR A 18 19.38 11.22 -14.18
CA TYR A 18 19.37 12.00 -12.96
C TYR A 18 19.92 13.41 -13.28
N ALA A 19 19.05 14.41 -13.26
CA ALA A 19 19.45 15.82 -13.30
C ALA A 19 19.42 16.39 -11.88
N ALA A 20 20.50 17.05 -11.45
CA ALA A 20 20.61 17.65 -10.11
C ALA A 20 19.48 18.65 -9.78
N ASN A 21 18.82 19.22 -10.81
CA ASN A 21 17.70 20.14 -10.71
C ASN A 21 16.43 19.54 -11.35
N ALA A 22 15.91 18.44 -10.80
CA ALA A 22 14.74 17.74 -11.32
C ALA A 22 13.39 18.44 -10.98
N ALA A 23 13.29 19.76 -11.23
CA ALA A 23 12.04 20.52 -11.08
C ALA A 23 10.99 20.21 -12.17
N THR A 24 11.33 19.36 -13.16
CA THR A 24 10.52 19.12 -14.37
C THR A 24 9.93 17.72 -14.47
N ALA A 25 10.04 16.88 -13.41
CA ALA A 25 9.29 15.62 -13.37
C ALA A 25 7.79 15.92 -13.26
N THR A 26 7.07 15.75 -14.37
CA THR A 26 5.63 15.96 -14.52
C THR A 26 4.89 14.86 -13.76
N GLY A 27 4.75 15.04 -12.46
CA GLY A 27 4.09 14.14 -11.54
C GLY A 27 4.33 14.68 -10.14
N SER A 28 3.33 15.34 -9.57
CA SER A 28 3.40 16.11 -8.32
C SER A 28 4.17 15.37 -7.23
N ALA A 29 5.45 15.71 -7.05
CA ALA A 29 6.22 15.34 -5.88
C ALA A 29 5.81 16.25 -4.71
N PRO A 30 5.79 15.74 -3.47
CA PRO A 30 5.61 16.60 -2.30
C PRO A 30 6.71 17.67 -2.25
N PRO A 31 6.49 18.80 -1.56
CA PRO A 31 7.45 19.88 -1.50
C PRO A 31 8.83 19.35 -1.10
N PRO A 32 9.91 19.80 -1.75
CA PRO A 32 11.24 19.28 -1.47
C PRO A 32 11.54 19.53 0.00
N GLY A 33 11.92 18.46 0.71
CA GLY A 33 12.64 18.58 1.97
C GLY A 33 13.95 19.35 1.76
N PRO A 34 14.72 19.64 2.82
CA PRO A 34 15.99 20.35 2.70
C PRO A 34 16.84 19.75 1.57
N PRO A 35 17.53 20.59 0.76
CA PRO A 35 18.28 20.12 -0.39
C PRO A 35 19.21 19.00 0.05
N ARG A 36 18.93 17.80 -0.48
CA ARG A 36 19.78 16.64 -0.21
C ARG A 36 21.18 16.99 -0.73
N PRO A 37 22.26 16.70 0.02
CA PRO A 37 23.62 16.92 -0.47
C PRO A 37 23.78 16.30 -1.86
N PRO A 38 24.45 16.99 -2.80
CA PRO A 38 24.70 16.42 -4.11
C PRO A 38 25.43 15.08 -3.94
N LEU A 39 24.84 14.03 -4.49
CA LEU A 39 25.46 12.71 -4.46
C LEU A 39 26.77 12.79 -5.27
N PRO A 40 27.91 12.26 -4.79
CA PRO A 40 29.21 12.37 -5.47
C PRO A 40 29.09 11.89 -6.91
N GLU A 41 29.55 12.63 -7.90
CA GLU A 41 29.53 12.15 -9.29
C GLU A 41 30.50 10.97 -9.45
N ILE A 42 30.05 9.87 -10.05
CA ILE A 42 30.92 8.73 -10.34
C ILE A 42 31.30 8.84 -11.80
N ALA A 43 32.57 9.18 -12.07
CA ALA A 43 33.09 9.36 -13.42
C ALA A 43 32.81 8.11 -14.29
N GLY A 44 32.27 8.34 -15.50
CA GLY A 44 31.94 7.28 -16.45
C GLY A 44 30.62 6.54 -16.18
N VAL A 45 29.85 6.92 -15.16
CA VAL A 45 28.56 6.28 -14.83
C VAL A 45 27.40 7.25 -15.00
N THR A 46 26.59 7.05 -16.05
CA THR A 46 25.31 7.75 -16.21
C THR A 46 24.33 7.28 -15.14
N ARG A 47 23.89 8.19 -14.28
CA ARG A 47 22.90 7.90 -13.24
C ARG A 47 21.49 8.01 -13.79
N TYR A 48 20.66 7.06 -13.40
CA TYR A 48 19.24 7.05 -13.72
C TYR A 48 18.41 7.07 -12.43
N SER A 49 17.25 7.72 -12.50
CA SER A 49 16.22 7.70 -11.48
C SER A 49 14.94 7.12 -12.05
N ALA A 50 14.19 6.40 -11.22
CA ALA A 50 12.81 6.02 -11.48
C ALA A 50 11.95 6.46 -10.29
N PRO A 51 10.71 6.91 -10.52
CA PRO A 51 9.75 6.99 -9.44
C PRO A 51 9.58 5.61 -8.82
N LEU A 52 9.62 5.53 -7.48
CA LEU A 52 9.30 4.30 -6.76
C LEU A 52 7.78 4.05 -6.87
N GLY A 53 7.38 3.39 -7.95
CA GLY A 53 6.01 2.93 -8.16
C GLY A 53 5.75 1.70 -7.30
N LEU A 54 5.22 1.90 -6.10
CA LEU A 54 4.92 0.79 -5.17
C LEU A 54 3.77 -0.13 -5.64
N MET A 55 2.99 0.23 -6.67
CA MET A 55 1.90 -0.59 -7.23
C MET A 55 1.57 -0.22 -8.70
N PHE A 56 1.27 -1.22 -9.54
CA PHE A 56 0.59 -1.02 -10.82
C PHE A 56 -0.85 -0.62 -10.58
N ARG A 57 -1.28 0.51 -11.14
CA ARG A 57 -2.65 0.99 -11.05
C ARG A 57 -3.32 0.93 -12.43
N ALA A 58 -4.59 0.54 -12.47
CA ALA A 58 -5.43 0.68 -13.63
C ALA A 58 -5.78 2.17 -13.88
N ARG A 59 -6.39 2.49 -15.03
CA ARG A 59 -6.77 3.88 -15.39
C ARG A 59 -7.69 4.54 -14.36
N ASN A 60 -8.46 3.75 -13.62
CA ASN A 60 -9.35 4.20 -12.55
C ASN A 60 -8.63 4.46 -11.21
N GLY A 61 -7.31 4.30 -11.16
CA GLY A 61 -6.50 4.51 -9.96
C GLY A 61 -6.48 3.35 -8.96
N LEU A 62 -7.22 2.27 -9.19
CA LEU A 62 -7.19 1.05 -8.33
C LEU A 62 -6.01 0.14 -8.70
N PRO A 63 -5.53 -0.72 -7.78
CA PRO A 63 -4.50 -1.69 -8.11
C PRO A 63 -4.91 -2.57 -9.29
N ALA A 64 -3.97 -2.89 -10.18
CA ALA A 64 -4.18 -3.70 -11.38
C ALA A 64 -4.24 -5.22 -11.08
N ILE A 65 -4.66 -5.58 -9.87
CA ILE A 65 -4.87 -6.95 -9.40
C ILE A 65 -6.28 -7.04 -8.79
N SER A 66 -6.84 -8.24 -8.74
CA SER A 66 -8.15 -8.46 -8.10
C SER A 66 -8.09 -8.17 -6.59
N PRO A 67 -9.16 -7.63 -5.99
CA PRO A 67 -9.27 -7.50 -4.53
C PRO A 67 -9.39 -8.88 -3.84
N PRO A 68 -9.14 -8.98 -2.51
CA PRO A 68 -8.86 -7.86 -1.60
C PRO A 68 -7.42 -7.31 -1.72
N TRP A 69 -7.28 -5.99 -1.72
CA TRP A 69 -5.98 -5.31 -1.80
C TRP A 69 -5.27 -5.16 -0.45
N SER A 70 -6.00 -5.42 0.62
CA SER A 70 -5.58 -5.30 2.01
C SER A 70 -6.31 -6.37 2.81
N GLU A 71 -5.57 -7.13 3.59
CA GLU A 71 -6.09 -8.18 4.44
C GLU A 71 -5.45 -8.09 5.83
N ILE A 72 -6.21 -8.51 6.84
CA ILE A 72 -5.68 -8.95 8.12
C ILE A 72 -5.63 -10.48 8.12
N VAL A 73 -4.51 -11.05 8.55
CA VAL A 73 -4.24 -12.49 8.50
C VAL A 73 -3.81 -12.98 9.87
N ALA A 74 -4.47 -14.01 10.38
CA ALA A 74 -4.04 -14.72 11.57
C ALA A 74 -3.29 -15.99 11.20
N TYR A 75 -2.08 -16.13 11.72
CA TYR A 75 -1.25 -17.32 11.57
C TYR A 75 -1.25 -18.11 12.88
N ASP A 76 -1.28 -19.44 12.78
CA ASP A 76 -0.88 -20.32 13.86
C ASP A 76 0.64 -20.49 13.80
N LEU A 77 1.33 -20.06 14.85
CA LEU A 77 2.80 -20.13 14.89
C LEU A 77 3.32 -21.49 15.32
N ASN A 78 2.47 -22.36 15.88
CA ASN A 78 2.85 -23.73 16.22
C ASN A 78 2.85 -24.61 14.96
N GLU A 79 1.84 -24.43 14.10
CA GLU A 79 1.65 -25.24 12.89
C GLU A 79 2.21 -24.58 11.62
N GLY A 80 2.46 -23.27 11.65
CA GLY A 80 2.84 -22.49 10.47
C GLY A 80 1.69 -22.33 9.47
N THR A 81 0.44 -22.48 9.92
CA THR A 81 -0.75 -22.44 9.08
C THR A 81 -1.48 -21.10 9.19
N ILE A 82 -2.39 -20.82 8.26
CA ILE A 82 -3.25 -19.64 8.30
C ILE A 82 -4.57 -20.06 8.93
N LYS A 83 -4.92 -19.46 10.07
CA LYS A 83 -6.21 -19.70 10.74
C LYS A 83 -7.35 -19.05 9.98
N TRP A 84 -7.15 -17.79 9.57
CA TRP A 84 -8.13 -17.05 8.79
C TRP A 84 -7.49 -15.84 8.10
N ARG A 85 -8.19 -15.33 7.09
CA ARG A 85 -7.92 -14.07 6.39
C ARG A 85 -9.22 -13.28 6.31
N ALA A 86 -9.15 -11.97 6.47
CA ALA A 86 -10.28 -11.09 6.27
C ALA A 86 -9.86 -9.81 5.54
N PRO A 87 -10.68 -9.27 4.62
CA PRO A 87 -10.42 -7.97 4.01
C PRO A 87 -10.33 -6.88 5.08
N LEU A 88 -9.29 -6.05 5.00
CA LEU A 88 -9.07 -4.94 5.93
C LEU A 88 -9.31 -3.61 5.22
N GLY A 89 -10.44 -2.99 5.55
CA GLY A 89 -10.89 -1.74 4.96
C GLY A 89 -11.76 -1.92 3.72
N SER A 90 -12.13 -0.81 3.09
CA SER A 90 -12.89 -0.80 1.85
C SER A 90 -12.55 0.40 0.98
N VAL A 91 -12.94 0.33 -0.30
CA VAL A 91 -12.93 1.50 -1.19
C VAL A 91 -14.33 2.09 -1.26
N ARG A 92 -14.50 3.31 -0.72
CA ARG A 92 -15.81 3.97 -0.60
C ARG A 92 -16.59 4.05 -1.92
N ALA A 93 -15.93 4.46 -3.01
CA ALA A 93 -16.55 4.56 -4.33
C ALA A 93 -17.01 3.20 -4.92
N LEU A 94 -16.49 2.08 -4.39
CA LEU A 94 -16.94 0.73 -4.75
C LEU A 94 -18.07 0.26 -3.84
N VAL A 95 -18.02 0.59 -2.54
CA VAL A 95 -19.10 0.31 -1.59
C VAL A 95 -20.40 1.01 -2.00
N GLU A 96 -20.33 2.26 -2.46
CA GLU A 96 -21.48 3.01 -3.01
C GLU A 96 -22.13 2.32 -4.24
N LYS A 97 -21.39 1.41 -4.90
CA LYS A 97 -21.86 0.60 -6.03
C LYS A 97 -22.24 -0.83 -5.62
N GLY A 98 -22.31 -1.11 -4.32
CA GLY A 98 -22.61 -2.44 -3.79
C GLY A 98 -21.44 -3.43 -3.80
N ILE A 99 -20.22 -2.97 -4.14
CA ILE A 99 -19.03 -3.83 -4.17
C ILE A 99 -18.30 -3.72 -2.83
N THR A 100 -18.40 -4.78 -2.03
CA THR A 100 -17.82 -4.88 -0.68
C THR A 100 -16.62 -5.84 -0.65
N ASN A 101 -16.01 -6.05 0.52
CA ASN A 101 -14.88 -6.98 0.73
C ASN A 101 -13.65 -6.71 -0.15
N THR A 102 -13.45 -5.44 -0.54
CA THR A 102 -12.36 -5.04 -1.43
C THR A 102 -11.02 -4.85 -0.73
N GLY A 103 -11.04 -4.71 0.60
CA GLY A 103 -9.90 -4.16 1.32
C GLY A 103 -9.64 -2.70 0.91
N ASN A 104 -8.66 -2.11 1.56
CA ASN A 104 -8.16 -0.80 1.18
C ASN A 104 -7.23 -0.86 -0.06
N ALA A 105 -7.53 -0.04 -1.08
CA ALA A 105 -6.74 0.12 -2.32
C ALA A 105 -5.64 1.22 -2.27
N GLN A 106 -5.53 1.94 -1.15
CA GLN A 106 -4.68 3.10 -0.95
C GLN A 106 -3.55 2.79 0.05
N ARG A 107 -2.31 2.98 -0.44
CA ARG A 107 -1.03 2.93 0.29
C ARG A 107 -0.82 1.68 1.16
N VAL A 108 0.41 1.52 1.62
CA VAL A 108 0.78 0.45 2.56
C VAL A 108 0.11 0.73 3.91
N HIS A 109 -0.60 -0.24 4.47
CA HIS A 109 -1.10 -0.17 5.84
C HIS A 109 0.08 -0.08 6.79
N ARG A 110 0.23 1.05 7.47
CA ARG A 110 1.28 1.27 8.49
C ARG A 110 0.69 1.26 9.90
N ASN A 111 -0.41 0.54 10.08
CA ASN A 111 -1.14 0.48 11.34
C ASN A 111 -0.92 -0.91 11.93
N GLY A 112 -0.56 -0.96 13.22
CA GLY A 112 -0.48 -2.21 13.97
C GLY A 112 -1.84 -2.55 14.59
N PRO A 113 -2.31 -3.80 14.49
CA PRO A 113 -3.47 -4.24 15.26
C PRO A 113 -3.13 -4.33 16.75
N VAL A 114 -4.10 -4.03 17.61
CA VAL A 114 -4.02 -4.29 19.05
C VAL A 114 -4.89 -5.48 19.39
N VAL A 115 -4.30 -6.52 19.96
CA VAL A 115 -5.00 -7.71 20.42
C VAL A 115 -5.27 -7.59 21.91
N THR A 116 -6.51 -7.84 22.31
CA THR A 116 -6.94 -7.76 23.72
C THR A 116 -7.10 -9.16 24.34
N ALA A 117 -6.98 -9.24 25.66
CA ALA A 117 -7.22 -10.49 26.39
C ALA A 117 -8.67 -11.01 26.23
N GLY A 118 -9.63 -10.11 25.97
CA GLY A 118 -11.03 -10.44 25.70
C GLY A 118 -11.30 -11.03 24.32
N GLY A 119 -10.27 -11.27 23.50
CA GLY A 119 -10.43 -11.89 22.18
C GLY A 119 -10.81 -10.94 21.06
N LEU A 120 -10.68 -9.63 21.26
CA LEU A 120 -10.91 -8.62 20.24
C LEU A 120 -9.60 -8.11 19.65
N ILE A 121 -9.59 -7.92 18.34
CA ILE A 121 -8.51 -7.26 17.60
C ILE A 121 -9.02 -5.89 17.13
N PHE A 122 -8.41 -4.82 17.60
CA PHE A 122 -8.71 -3.46 17.17
C PHE A 122 -7.71 -2.98 16.12
N ILE A 123 -8.21 -2.45 15.01
CA ILE A 123 -7.38 -1.84 13.98
C ILE A 123 -8.15 -0.74 13.25
N GLY A 124 -7.47 0.39 13.07
CA GLY A 124 -7.97 1.49 12.24
C GLY A 124 -7.42 1.42 10.83
N THR A 125 -8.21 1.83 9.86
CA THR A 125 -7.78 2.02 8.47
C THR A 125 -7.96 3.48 8.07
N ASN A 126 -6.87 4.13 7.62
CA ASN A 126 -6.90 5.55 7.27
C ASN A 126 -7.71 5.82 5.99
N ALA A 127 -7.69 4.89 5.03
CA ALA A 127 -8.27 5.10 3.71
C ALA A 127 -9.79 5.25 3.69
N ASP A 128 -10.49 4.46 4.51
CA ASP A 128 -11.93 4.55 4.72
C ASP A 128 -12.28 5.29 6.02
N GLY A 129 -11.28 5.65 6.83
CA GLY A 129 -11.46 6.38 8.08
C GLY A 129 -12.16 5.57 9.16
N THR A 130 -12.05 4.23 9.15
CA THR A 130 -12.84 3.36 10.03
C THR A 130 -11.98 2.62 11.03
N VAL A 131 -12.42 2.56 12.29
CA VAL A 131 -11.88 1.66 13.33
C VAL A 131 -12.79 0.44 13.41
N ARG A 132 -12.18 -0.74 13.47
CA ARG A 132 -12.89 -2.02 13.54
C ARG A 132 -12.42 -2.85 14.72
N ALA A 133 -13.34 -3.64 15.26
CA ALA A 133 -13.07 -4.72 16.19
C ALA A 133 -13.37 -6.06 15.49
N PHE A 134 -12.38 -6.92 15.41
CA PHE A 134 -12.50 -8.27 14.88
C PHE A 134 -12.49 -9.28 16.02
N ASP A 135 -13.24 -10.36 15.85
CA ASP A 135 -13.09 -11.57 16.64
C ASP A 135 -11.74 -12.23 16.33
N LYS A 136 -10.92 -12.54 17.34
CA LYS A 136 -9.56 -13.07 17.13
C LYS A 136 -9.52 -14.46 16.50
N ASP A 137 -10.57 -15.26 16.68
CA ASP A 137 -10.57 -16.69 16.32
C ASP A 137 -11.19 -16.91 14.95
N THR A 138 -12.10 -16.03 14.54
CA THR A 138 -12.84 -16.14 13.27
C THR A 138 -12.48 -15.04 12.25
N GLY A 139 -11.90 -13.93 12.69
CA GLY A 139 -11.65 -12.78 11.81
C GLY A 139 -12.93 -12.03 11.40
N LYS A 140 -14.07 -12.30 12.05
CA LYS A 140 -15.33 -11.61 11.78
C LYS A 140 -15.30 -10.21 12.38
N VAL A 141 -15.76 -9.21 11.62
CA VAL A 141 -16.01 -7.86 12.16
C VAL A 141 -17.20 -7.93 13.12
N LEU A 142 -16.95 -7.64 14.39
CA LEU A 142 -17.98 -7.58 15.44
C LEU A 142 -18.51 -6.16 15.64
N TRP A 143 -17.67 -5.16 15.37
CA TRP A 143 -18.02 -3.76 15.48
C TRP A 143 -17.16 -2.92 14.55
N GLU A 144 -17.74 -1.83 14.04
CA GLU A 144 -16.99 -0.81 13.32
C GLU A 144 -17.56 0.58 13.57
N ARG A 145 -16.68 1.58 13.50
CA ARG A 145 -17.05 3.00 13.59
C ARG A 145 -16.17 3.83 12.68
N ARG A 146 -16.82 4.69 11.90
CA ARG A 146 -16.16 5.73 11.13
C ARG A 146 -15.75 6.90 12.02
N LEU A 147 -14.57 7.43 11.76
CA LEU A 147 -14.03 8.64 12.36
C LEU A 147 -14.35 9.84 11.47
N ASP A 148 -14.62 10.98 12.10
CA ASP A 148 -14.94 12.25 11.45
C ASP A 148 -13.70 13.04 11.01
#